data_AF-A0A0M0JEQ6-F1
#
_entry.id   AF-A0A0M0JEQ6-F1
#
_cell.length_a   1.000
_cell.length_b   1.000
_cell.length_c   1.000
_cell.angle_alpha   90.00
_cell.angle_beta   90.00
_cell.angle_gamma   90.00
#
_symmetry.space_group_name_H-M   'P 1'
#
loop_
_entity.id
_entity.type
_entity.pdbx_description
1 polymer ?
#
loop_
_entity_poly.entity_id
_entity_poly.type
_entity_poly.pdbx_seq_one_letter_code
_entity_poly.pdbx_strand_id
1 'polypeptide(L)'
;MQKADEVIALQASRMMSSIGATMLNSLHDHAMPRAVRIVVDNVYGELWPEVKRSLVDSVMLDLGLEFRELRAKQDMHHADPPRGWLKWCAARLIYAMEPSDLTIWGTIRSPLSLFIRLLFLFPLYGVSDVMVILLAAAKYFTDFDEYGLIEFIVTAKKLQFFTSGLVAGCVGFAKLFVCATQPSDGELRLEDFAGAVPSSPAYACAVFYPGSHTTFPFEFFLFVVRSLLLWGAFVLLWHYDALERRGLHWLPTTIGLLVLSWSLWLAIFWLVALNLYQVPRWSASASR
;
A
#
# COMPACT_ATOMS: atom_id res chain seq x y z
N MET A 1 -40.06 43.03 -6.60
CA MET A 1 -38.79 42.29 -6.43
C MET A 1 -38.86 41.38 -5.20
N GLN A 2 -39.18 41.88 -4.00
CA GLN A 2 -39.33 41.05 -2.77
C GLN A 2 -40.10 39.72 -2.89
N LYS A 3 -41.25 39.68 -3.60
CA LYS A 3 -42.02 38.44 -3.79
C LYS A 3 -41.33 37.39 -4.66
N ALA A 4 -40.49 37.81 -5.62
CA ALA A 4 -39.75 36.89 -6.47
C ALA A 4 -38.59 36.27 -5.70
N ASP A 5 -37.90 37.08 -4.89
CA ASP A 5 -36.80 36.63 -4.03
C ASP A 5 -37.28 35.62 -2.97
N GLU A 6 -38.47 35.86 -2.40
CA GLU A 6 -39.10 34.95 -1.43
C GLU A 6 -39.46 33.58 -2.05
N VAL A 7 -39.93 33.57 -3.30
CA VAL A 7 -40.24 32.32 -4.03
C VAL A 7 -38.98 31.55 -4.38
N ILE A 8 -37.91 32.22 -4.80
CA ILE A 8 -36.61 31.61 -5.11
C ILE A 8 -35.98 31.02 -3.83
N ALA A 9 -36.02 31.75 -2.72
CA ALA A 9 -35.55 31.25 -1.42
C ALA A 9 -36.31 30.00 -0.96
N LEU A 10 -37.62 29.96 -1.16
CA LEU A 10 -38.46 28.81 -0.84
C LEU A 10 -38.10 27.57 -1.70
N GLN A 11 -37.88 27.75 -3.00
CA GLN A 11 -37.46 26.66 -3.88
C GLN A 11 -36.05 26.15 -3.53
N ALA A 12 -35.09 27.05 -3.27
CA ALA A 12 -33.74 26.68 -2.85
C ALA A 12 -33.77 25.88 -1.54
N SER A 13 -34.52 26.34 -0.53
CA SER A 13 -34.64 25.64 0.75
C SER A 13 -35.23 24.23 0.63
N ARG A 14 -36.21 24.03 -0.28
CA ARG A 14 -36.79 22.71 -0.58
C ARG A 14 -35.78 21.80 -1.28
N MET A 15 -35.11 22.30 -2.32
CA MET A 15 -34.09 21.56 -3.04
C MET A 15 -32.97 21.12 -2.09
N MET A 16 -32.56 22.00 -1.19
CA MET A 16 -31.53 21.71 -0.20
C MET A 16 -31.97 20.70 0.84
N SER A 17 -33.24 20.71 1.29
CA SER A 17 -33.72 19.62 2.16
C SER A 17 -33.66 18.25 1.48
N SER A 18 -33.93 18.18 0.18
CA SER A 18 -33.78 16.94 -0.60
C SER A 18 -32.31 16.53 -0.73
N ILE A 19 -31.42 17.49 -1.05
CA ILE A 19 -29.97 17.25 -1.12
C ILE A 19 -29.44 16.74 0.22
N GLY A 20 -29.92 17.32 1.33
CA GLY A 20 -29.54 16.89 2.67
C GLY A 20 -29.95 15.46 2.99
N ALA A 21 -31.15 15.04 2.58
CA ALA A 21 -31.57 13.65 2.75
C ALA A 21 -30.72 12.70 1.89
N THR A 22 -30.42 13.08 0.64
CA THR A 22 -29.55 12.28 -0.25
C THR A 22 -28.12 12.19 0.27
N MET A 23 -27.57 13.28 0.79
CA MET A 23 -26.22 13.33 1.34
C MET A 23 -26.11 12.49 2.62
N LEU A 24 -27.11 12.56 3.51
CA LEU A 24 -27.18 11.70 4.69
C LEU A 24 -27.23 10.21 4.30
N ASN A 25 -28.07 9.86 3.32
CA ASN A 25 -28.15 8.50 2.81
C ASN A 25 -26.84 8.05 2.13
N SER A 26 -26.11 8.97 1.50
CA SER A 26 -24.79 8.69 0.91
C SER A 26 -23.69 8.55 1.96
N LEU A 27 -23.82 9.20 3.12
CA LEU A 27 -22.93 9.03 4.27
C LEU A 27 -23.17 7.68 4.96
N HIS A 28 -24.39 7.13 4.85
CA HIS A 28 -24.71 5.80 5.34
C HIS A 28 -24.19 4.72 4.40
N ASP A 29 -22.97 4.29 4.69
CA ASP A 29 -22.41 3.10 4.09
C ASP A 29 -23.15 1.81 4.54
N HIS A 30 -23.46 0.94 3.58
CA HIS A 30 -24.13 -0.35 3.80
C HIS A 30 -23.39 -1.24 4.81
N ALA A 31 -22.07 -1.15 4.88
CA ALA A 31 -21.25 -1.98 5.77
C ALA A 31 -21.02 -1.38 7.16
N MET A 32 -21.52 -0.18 7.43
CA MET A 32 -21.21 0.60 8.64
C MET A 32 -21.86 0.04 9.92
N PRO A 33 -21.12 -0.07 11.05
CA PRO A 33 -21.66 -0.55 12.31
C PRO A 33 -22.63 0.47 12.93
N ARG A 34 -23.64 -0.03 13.66
CA ARG A 34 -24.74 0.78 14.24
C ARG A 34 -24.25 1.94 15.10
N ALA A 35 -23.22 1.72 15.91
CA ALA A 35 -22.67 2.76 16.79
C ALA A 35 -22.16 3.98 16.00
N VAL A 36 -21.47 3.73 14.90
CA VAL A 36 -20.92 4.82 14.08
C VAL A 36 -22.04 5.50 13.28
N ARG A 37 -23.08 4.76 12.86
CA ARG A 37 -24.26 5.36 12.20
C ARG A 37 -24.94 6.39 13.11
N ILE A 38 -25.14 6.06 14.37
CA ILE A 38 -25.72 6.99 15.37
C ILE A 38 -24.85 8.24 15.54
N VAL A 39 -23.53 8.08 15.60
CA VAL A 39 -22.61 9.23 15.70
C VAL A 39 -22.70 10.12 14.47
N VAL A 40 -22.72 9.53 13.26
CA VAL A 40 -22.87 10.29 12.02
C VAL A 40 -24.21 11.00 11.96
N ASP A 41 -25.30 10.36 12.38
CA ASP A 41 -26.63 10.98 12.43
C ASP A 41 -26.68 12.18 13.38
N ASN A 42 -26.05 12.06 14.56
CA ASN A 42 -25.98 13.15 15.54
C ASN A 42 -25.16 14.32 15.01
N VAL A 43 -23.95 14.06 14.51
CA VAL A 43 -23.06 15.10 13.96
C VAL A 43 -23.70 15.76 12.75
N TYR A 44 -24.33 14.99 11.87
CA TYR A 44 -25.02 15.53 10.71
C TYR A 44 -26.23 16.38 11.10
N GLY A 45 -27.03 15.93 12.07
CA GLY A 45 -28.18 16.69 12.56
C GLY A 45 -27.80 18.05 13.13
N GLU A 46 -26.66 18.14 13.81
CA GLU A 46 -26.12 19.40 14.36
C GLU A 46 -25.48 20.29 13.28
N LEU A 47 -24.73 19.71 12.35
CA LEU A 47 -23.96 20.45 11.34
C LEU A 47 -24.81 20.89 10.13
N TRP A 48 -25.82 20.09 9.76
CA TRP A 48 -26.60 20.30 8.54
C TRP A 48 -27.34 21.65 8.48
N PRO A 49 -27.98 22.15 9.56
CA PRO A 49 -28.62 23.46 9.54
C PRO A 49 -27.65 24.60 9.18
N GLU A 50 -26.39 24.49 9.62
CA GLU A 50 -25.37 25.49 9.37
C GLU A 50 -24.84 25.42 7.93
N VAL A 51 -24.51 24.21 7.47
CA VAL A 51 -24.13 23.95 6.07
C VAL A 51 -25.25 24.37 5.12
N LYS A 52 -26.52 24.14 5.49
CA LYS A 52 -27.67 24.56 4.72
C LYS A 52 -27.73 26.08 4.57
N ARG A 53 -27.49 26.86 5.63
CA ARG A 53 -27.48 28.34 5.52
C ARG A 53 -26.37 28.81 4.60
N SER A 54 -25.15 28.31 4.82
CA SER A 54 -24.01 28.68 3.99
C SER A 54 -24.20 28.33 2.52
N LEU A 55 -24.74 27.13 2.20
CA LEU A 55 -25.01 26.77 0.81
C LEU A 55 -26.17 27.58 0.20
N VAL A 56 -27.21 27.98 0.95
CA VAL A 56 -28.30 28.81 0.38
C VAL A 56 -27.69 30.13 -0.07
N ASP A 57 -26.86 30.72 0.79
CA ASP A 57 -26.22 32.02 0.51
C ASP A 57 -25.25 31.90 -0.66
N SER A 58 -24.41 30.85 -0.70
CA SER A 58 -23.51 30.57 -1.83
C SER A 58 -24.26 30.29 -3.13
N VAL A 59 -25.31 29.46 -3.10
CA VAL A 59 -26.10 29.13 -4.30
C VAL A 59 -26.90 30.34 -4.78
N MET A 60 -27.44 31.17 -3.88
CA MET A 60 -28.09 32.42 -4.27
C MET A 60 -27.13 33.41 -4.92
N LEU A 61 -25.85 33.39 -4.54
CA LEU A 61 -24.79 34.19 -5.16
C LEU A 61 -24.29 33.59 -6.49
N ASP A 62 -24.23 32.26 -6.59
CA ASP A 62 -23.61 31.52 -7.72
C ASP A 62 -24.62 30.81 -8.63
N LEU A 63 -25.85 31.30 -8.80
CA LEU A 63 -26.76 30.66 -9.76
C LEU A 63 -26.22 30.75 -11.21
N GLY A 64 -25.56 29.65 -11.61
CA GLY A 64 -25.00 29.36 -12.92
C GLY A 64 -24.65 27.86 -13.01
N LEU A 65 -25.70 27.04 -12.96
CA LEU A 65 -25.76 25.57 -13.14
C LEU A 65 -24.66 24.93 -14.04
N GLU A 66 -23.51 24.55 -13.47
CA GLU A 66 -22.54 23.65 -14.15
C GLU A 66 -22.49 22.23 -13.56
N PHE A 67 -23.14 21.97 -12.42
CA PHE A 67 -23.02 20.67 -11.74
C PHE A 67 -23.70 19.48 -12.44
N ARG A 68 -24.56 19.73 -13.44
CA ARG A 68 -25.30 18.65 -14.13
C ARG A 68 -24.44 17.95 -15.19
N GLU A 69 -23.48 18.64 -15.81
CA GLU A 69 -22.58 18.02 -16.80
C GLU A 69 -21.44 17.21 -16.16
N LEU A 70 -20.95 17.63 -14.99
CA LEU A 70 -19.90 16.89 -14.28
C LEU A 70 -20.40 15.53 -13.76
N ARG A 71 -21.65 15.46 -13.28
CA ARG A 71 -22.25 14.20 -12.82
C ARG A 71 -22.47 13.19 -13.95
N ALA A 72 -22.83 13.67 -15.15
CA ALA A 72 -23.03 12.82 -16.32
C ALA A 72 -21.72 12.22 -16.86
N LYS A 73 -20.57 12.88 -16.62
CA LYS A 73 -19.25 12.33 -16.97
C LYS A 73 -18.72 11.31 -15.95
N GLN A 74 -19.21 11.33 -14.72
CA GLN A 74 -18.71 10.47 -13.65
C GLN A 74 -19.29 9.04 -13.69
N ASP A 75 -20.43 8.83 -14.35
CA ASP A 75 -21.15 7.54 -14.41
C ASP A 75 -20.74 6.61 -15.58
N MET A 76 -19.69 6.91 -16.35
CA MET A 76 -19.40 6.21 -17.64
C MET A 76 -18.15 5.31 -17.70
N HIS A 77 -17.56 4.89 -16.59
CA HIS A 77 -16.46 3.91 -16.63
C HIS A 77 -16.91 2.53 -16.18
N HIS A 78 -17.60 1.80 -17.06
CA HIS A 78 -17.74 0.35 -16.92
C HIS A 78 -16.46 -0.31 -17.42
N ALA A 79 -15.68 -0.91 -16.50
CA ALA A 79 -14.52 -1.70 -16.87
C ALA A 79 -14.96 -3.04 -17.47
N ASP A 80 -14.38 -3.42 -18.61
CA ASP A 80 -14.61 -4.74 -19.19
C ASP A 80 -14.11 -5.85 -18.26
N PRO A 81 -14.82 -6.98 -18.14
CA PRO A 81 -14.39 -8.07 -17.30
C PRO A 81 -13.06 -8.66 -17.83
N PRO A 82 -12.07 -8.92 -16.95
CA PRO A 82 -10.75 -9.40 -17.36
C PRO A 82 -10.86 -10.78 -18.04
N ARG A 83 -10.29 -10.90 -19.25
CA ARG A 83 -10.24 -12.17 -19.99
C ARG A 83 -8.94 -12.92 -19.68
N GLY A 84 -9.06 -14.14 -19.16
CA GLY A 84 -7.94 -15.04 -18.87
C GLY A 84 -7.61 -15.18 -17.37
N TRP A 85 -7.11 -16.35 -16.97
CA TRP A 85 -6.91 -16.70 -15.56
C TRP A 85 -5.86 -15.84 -14.85
N LEU A 86 -4.77 -15.48 -15.53
CA LEU A 86 -3.72 -14.60 -15.00
C LEU A 86 -4.26 -13.18 -14.74
N LYS A 87 -5.00 -12.61 -15.70
CA LYS A 87 -5.63 -11.30 -15.56
C LYS A 87 -6.70 -11.32 -14.47
N TRP A 88 -7.43 -12.42 -14.32
CA TRP A 88 -8.40 -12.58 -13.24
C TRP A 88 -7.73 -12.62 -11.86
N CYS A 89 -6.63 -13.38 -11.71
CA CYS A 89 -5.85 -13.39 -10.47
C CYS A 89 -5.25 -12.02 -10.16
N ALA A 90 -4.69 -11.34 -11.17
CA ALA A 90 -4.14 -9.99 -11.04
C ALA A 90 -5.22 -8.99 -10.61
N ALA A 91 -6.37 -8.97 -11.29
CA ALA A 91 -7.50 -8.12 -10.95
C ALA A 91 -8.02 -8.40 -9.53
N ARG A 92 -8.07 -9.68 -9.12
CA ARG A 92 -8.49 -10.06 -7.76
C ARG A 92 -7.49 -9.62 -6.69
N LEU A 93 -6.20 -9.65 -6.99
CA LEU A 93 -5.15 -9.14 -6.10
C LEU A 93 -5.24 -7.61 -5.97
N ILE A 94 -5.40 -6.90 -7.09
CA ILE A 94 -5.59 -5.44 -7.10
C ILE A 94 -6.84 -5.07 -6.31
N TYR A 95 -7.97 -5.73 -6.56
CA TYR A 95 -9.23 -5.48 -5.84
C TYR A 95 -9.12 -5.73 -4.33
N ALA A 96 -8.36 -6.76 -3.92
CA ALA A 96 -8.14 -7.03 -2.51
C ALA A 96 -7.24 -5.97 -1.82
N MET A 97 -6.32 -5.38 -2.57
CA MET A 97 -5.40 -4.37 -2.09
C MET A 97 -6.04 -2.99 -2.02
N GLU A 98 -6.62 -2.60 -3.15
CA GLU A 98 -7.12 -1.27 -3.44
C GLU A 98 -8.55 -1.38 -3.98
N PRO A 99 -9.53 -1.67 -3.10
CA PRO A 99 -10.91 -1.71 -3.52
C PRO A 99 -11.40 -0.27 -3.75
N SER A 100 -11.57 0.12 -5.01
CA SER A 100 -12.13 1.42 -5.39
C SER A 100 -13.62 1.54 -5.08
N ASP A 101 -14.33 0.40 -5.01
CA ASP A 101 -15.78 0.34 -4.84
C ASP A 101 -16.22 0.08 -3.39
N LEU A 102 -15.27 -0.24 -2.50
CA LEU A 102 -15.58 -0.55 -1.11
C LEU A 102 -15.19 0.61 -0.20
N THR A 103 -16.11 0.95 0.68
CA THR A 103 -15.88 1.83 1.80
C THR A 103 -14.91 1.21 2.81
N ILE A 104 -14.45 2.02 3.77
CA ILE A 104 -13.57 1.57 4.87
C ILE A 104 -14.21 0.40 5.62
N TRP A 105 -15.51 0.48 5.93
CA TRP A 105 -16.22 -0.57 6.65
C TRP A 105 -16.45 -1.81 5.80
N GLY A 106 -16.76 -1.63 4.50
CA GLY A 106 -16.88 -2.74 3.55
C GLY A 106 -15.57 -3.51 3.44
N THR A 107 -14.45 -2.78 3.44
CA THR A 107 -13.12 -3.37 3.38
C THR A 107 -12.82 -4.19 4.63
N ILE A 108 -13.00 -3.63 5.83
CA ILE A 108 -12.76 -4.34 7.11
C ILE A 108 -13.58 -5.63 7.23
N ARG A 109 -14.81 -5.64 6.69
CA ARG A 109 -15.70 -6.80 6.76
C ARG A 109 -15.34 -7.91 5.78
N SER A 110 -14.60 -7.61 4.72
CA SER A 110 -14.20 -8.60 3.73
C SER A 110 -12.96 -9.37 4.23
N PRO A 111 -13.08 -10.67 4.60
CA PRO A 111 -12.00 -11.40 5.27
C PRO A 111 -10.76 -11.56 4.39
N LEU A 112 -10.96 -11.64 3.07
CA LEU A 112 -9.87 -11.80 2.10
C LEU A 112 -9.02 -10.53 1.97
N SER A 113 -9.64 -9.35 1.91
CA SER A 113 -8.87 -8.10 1.82
C SER A 113 -8.13 -7.82 3.14
N LEU A 114 -8.78 -8.10 4.28
CA LEU A 114 -8.18 -7.95 5.59
C LEU A 114 -6.99 -8.90 5.77
N PHE A 115 -7.14 -10.17 5.36
CA PHE A 115 -6.06 -11.14 5.41
C PHE A 115 -4.86 -10.71 4.57
N ILE A 116 -5.09 -10.26 3.33
CA ILE A 116 -4.02 -9.76 2.47
C ILE A 116 -3.36 -8.54 3.10
N ARG A 117 -4.12 -7.54 3.57
CA ARG A 117 -3.58 -6.34 4.23
C ARG A 117 -2.77 -6.67 5.50
N LEU A 118 -3.22 -7.64 6.28
CA LEU A 118 -2.48 -8.12 7.46
C LEU A 118 -1.15 -8.74 7.05
N LEU A 119 -1.14 -9.50 5.96
CA LEU A 119 0.06 -10.13 5.41
C LEU A 119 1.06 -9.09 4.91
N PHE A 120 0.58 -7.98 4.35
CA PHE A 120 1.41 -6.82 3.98
C PHE A 120 2.03 -6.10 5.18
N LEU A 121 1.34 -6.09 6.33
CA LEU A 121 1.86 -5.46 7.55
C LEU A 121 3.01 -6.25 8.18
N PHE A 122 3.16 -7.53 7.84
CA PHE A 122 4.19 -8.41 8.40
C PHE A 122 5.55 -8.18 7.68
N PRO A 123 6.53 -7.52 8.32
CA PRO A 123 7.79 -7.17 7.66
C PRO A 123 8.81 -8.32 7.63
N LEU A 124 8.49 -9.46 8.26
CA LEU A 124 9.47 -10.54 8.41
C LEU A 124 9.62 -11.32 7.11
N TYR A 125 10.84 -11.77 6.82
CA TYR A 125 11.20 -12.62 5.68
C TYR A 125 10.97 -11.99 4.29
N GLY A 126 10.91 -10.66 4.21
CA GLY A 126 10.73 -9.96 2.93
C GLY A 126 9.33 -10.14 2.32
N VAL A 127 8.35 -10.61 3.09
CA VAL A 127 6.97 -10.83 2.61
C VAL A 127 6.38 -9.52 2.05
N SER A 128 6.62 -8.40 2.72
CA SER A 128 6.16 -7.09 2.24
C SER A 128 6.77 -6.70 0.88
N ASP A 129 8.02 -7.06 0.61
CA ASP A 129 8.68 -6.76 -0.67
C ASP A 129 8.17 -7.66 -1.80
N VAL A 130 8.01 -8.96 -1.54
CA VAL A 130 7.39 -9.91 -2.47
C VAL A 130 6.00 -9.42 -2.87
N MET A 131 5.23 -8.95 -1.91
CA MET A 131 3.87 -8.50 -2.15
C MET A 131 3.79 -7.20 -2.97
N VAL A 132 4.73 -6.26 -2.79
CA VAL A 132 4.86 -5.08 -3.67
C VAL A 132 5.28 -5.48 -5.09
N ILE A 133 6.18 -6.45 -5.23
CA ILE A 133 6.58 -6.99 -6.55
C ILE A 133 5.39 -7.65 -7.25
N LEU A 134 4.59 -8.44 -6.52
CA LEU A 134 3.37 -9.05 -7.05
C LEU A 134 2.33 -8.01 -7.46
N LEU A 135 2.16 -6.95 -6.66
CA LEU A 135 1.27 -5.84 -7.00
C LEU A 135 1.73 -5.11 -8.27
N ALA A 136 3.03 -4.84 -8.40
CA ALA A 136 3.60 -4.25 -9.60
C ALA A 136 3.28 -5.12 -10.82
N ALA A 137 3.59 -6.42 -10.74
CA ALA A 137 3.29 -7.39 -11.81
C ALA A 137 1.80 -7.41 -12.17
N ALA A 138 0.91 -7.45 -11.18
CA ALA A 138 -0.54 -7.44 -11.40
C ALA A 138 -1.01 -6.19 -12.13
N LYS A 139 -0.53 -5.00 -11.74
CA LYS A 139 -0.85 -3.75 -12.45
C LYS A 139 -0.32 -3.80 -13.89
N TYR A 140 0.89 -4.31 -14.12
CA TYR A 140 1.46 -4.45 -15.47
C TYR A 140 0.62 -5.34 -16.40
N PHE A 141 -0.08 -6.35 -15.87
CA PHE A 141 -0.91 -7.26 -16.68
C PHE A 141 -2.33 -6.76 -16.99
N THR A 142 -2.85 -5.79 -16.22
CA THR A 142 -4.27 -5.39 -16.25
C THR A 142 -4.50 -4.07 -17.00
N ASP A 143 -3.44 -3.50 -17.58
CA ASP A 143 -3.32 -2.19 -18.21
C ASP A 143 -2.83 -1.09 -17.24
N PHE A 144 -1.80 -0.36 -17.68
CA PHE A 144 -1.00 0.55 -16.87
C PHE A 144 -1.41 2.00 -17.17
N ASP A 145 -2.38 2.51 -16.42
CA ASP A 145 -2.81 3.91 -16.50
C ASP A 145 -1.93 4.83 -15.62
N GLU A 146 -1.90 6.13 -15.93
CA GLU A 146 -1.13 7.14 -15.18
C GLU A 146 -1.53 7.14 -13.70
N TYR A 147 -2.84 7.16 -13.44
CA TYR A 147 -3.38 7.09 -12.09
C TYR A 147 -2.95 5.81 -11.38
N GLY A 148 -3.00 4.67 -12.07
CA GLY A 148 -2.57 3.38 -11.53
C GLY A 148 -1.09 3.34 -11.14
N LEU A 149 -0.24 4.09 -11.85
CA LEU A 149 1.20 4.21 -11.61
C LEU A 149 1.51 5.10 -10.40
N ILE A 150 0.85 6.27 -10.32
CA ILE A 150 0.98 7.18 -9.18
C ILE A 150 0.52 6.46 -7.91
N GLU A 151 -0.63 5.80 -7.97
CA GLU A 151 -1.19 5.02 -6.87
C GLU A 151 -0.24 3.91 -6.42
N PHE A 152 0.37 3.18 -7.35
CA PHE A 152 1.40 2.18 -7.02
C PHE A 152 2.60 2.78 -6.27
N ILE A 153 3.17 3.88 -6.77
CA ILE A 153 4.34 4.54 -6.14
C ILE A 153 3.98 5.00 -4.72
N VAL A 154 2.81 5.62 -4.57
CA VAL A 154 2.33 6.12 -3.28
C VAL A 154 2.08 4.98 -2.31
N THR A 155 1.39 3.92 -2.73
CA THR A 155 1.08 2.76 -1.90
C THR A 155 2.34 2.00 -1.48
N ALA A 156 3.30 1.81 -2.40
CA ALA A 156 4.58 1.19 -2.07
C ALA A 156 5.40 2.01 -1.06
N LYS A 157 5.44 3.35 -1.19
CA LYS A 157 6.12 4.22 -0.22
C LYS A 157 5.42 4.23 1.15
N LYS A 158 4.09 4.28 1.18
CA LYS A 158 3.30 4.16 2.42
C LYS A 158 3.65 2.86 3.14
N LEU A 159 3.63 1.75 2.40
CA LEU A 159 3.96 0.45 2.97
C LEU A 159 5.39 0.42 3.50
N GLN A 160 6.37 0.88 2.72
CA GLN A 160 7.77 0.94 3.14
C GLN A 160 7.94 1.74 4.44
N PHE A 161 7.27 2.88 4.58
CA PHE A 161 7.32 3.68 5.81
C PHE A 161 6.78 2.90 7.02
N PHE A 162 5.65 2.21 6.88
CA PHE A 162 5.07 1.45 7.99
C PHE A 162 5.87 0.18 8.33
N THR A 163 6.20 -0.64 7.34
CA THR A 163 6.84 -1.94 7.57
C THR A 163 8.31 -1.79 7.93
N SER A 164 9.09 -1.09 7.09
CA SER A 164 10.54 -0.95 7.27
C SER A 164 10.94 0.20 8.20
N GLY A 165 10.12 1.25 8.30
CA GLY A 165 10.36 2.35 9.23
C GLY A 165 9.86 2.00 10.63
N LEU A 166 8.53 1.90 10.78
CA LEU A 166 7.91 1.82 12.10
C LEU A 166 8.03 0.42 12.72
N VAL A 167 7.58 -0.63 12.04
CA VAL A 167 7.57 -1.99 12.64
C VAL A 167 9.00 -2.53 12.78
N ALA A 168 9.80 -2.50 11.72
CA ALA A 168 11.19 -2.99 11.79
C ALA A 168 12.04 -2.13 12.73
N GLY A 169 11.81 -0.82 12.81
CA GLY A 169 12.45 0.08 13.78
C GLY A 169 12.12 -0.31 15.23
N CYS A 170 10.85 -0.55 15.55
CA CYS A 170 10.43 -1.00 16.88
C CYS A 170 11.02 -2.37 17.24
N VAL A 171 11.02 -3.34 16.32
CA VAL A 171 11.62 -4.66 16.53
C VAL A 171 13.13 -4.58 16.72
N GLY A 172 13.81 -3.78 15.89
CA GLY A 172 15.25 -3.55 15.98
C GLY A 172 15.63 -2.88 17.30
N PHE A 173 14.87 -1.86 17.72
CA PHE A 173 15.05 -1.21 19.02
C PHE A 173 14.83 -2.17 20.18
N ALA A 174 13.78 -2.99 20.16
CA ALA A 174 13.52 -3.96 21.22
C ALA A 174 14.66 -4.99 21.35
N LYS A 175 15.17 -5.51 20.22
CA LYS A 175 16.33 -6.42 20.20
C LYS A 175 17.58 -5.75 20.78
N LEU A 176 17.89 -4.53 20.33
CA LEU A 176 19.04 -3.77 20.83
C LEU A 176 18.91 -3.44 22.32
N PHE A 177 17.73 -3.04 22.77
CA PHE A 177 17.46 -2.70 24.16
C PHE A 177 17.66 -3.92 25.07
N VAL A 178 17.09 -5.07 24.70
CA VAL A 178 17.28 -6.33 25.45
C VAL A 178 18.77 -6.66 25.58
N CYS A 179 19.53 -6.56 24.50
CA CYS A 179 20.97 -6.83 24.56
C CYS A 179 21.77 -5.79 25.34
N ALA A 180 21.37 -4.53 25.33
CA ALA A 180 22.05 -3.46 26.07
C ALA A 180 21.79 -3.51 27.58
N THR A 181 20.62 -4.00 28.02
CA THR A 181 20.24 -4.06 29.45
C THR A 181 20.70 -5.32 30.18
N GLN A 182 21.36 -6.24 29.48
CA GLN A 182 21.85 -7.47 30.09
C GLN A 182 23.04 -7.17 31.02
N PRO A 183 22.99 -7.56 32.31
CA PRO A 183 24.13 -7.39 33.19
C PRO A 183 25.29 -8.25 32.68
N SER A 184 26.46 -7.63 32.53
CA SER A 184 27.71 -8.29 32.17
C SER A 184 28.26 -9.07 33.37
N ASP A 185 27.49 -10.06 33.83
CA ASP A 185 27.87 -10.89 34.97
C ASP A 185 28.87 -11.95 34.50
N GLY A 186 30.14 -11.56 34.45
CA GLY A 186 31.26 -12.48 34.32
C GLY A 186 31.84 -12.59 32.90
N GLU A 187 33.15 -12.38 32.85
CA GLU A 187 34.09 -12.64 31.76
C GLU A 187 33.70 -13.88 30.92
N LEU A 188 33.02 -13.65 29.80
CA LEU A 188 32.49 -14.69 28.91
C LEU A 188 33.66 -15.43 28.24
N ARG A 189 34.13 -16.51 28.87
CA ARG A 189 35.17 -17.38 28.28
C ARG A 189 34.58 -18.11 27.08
N LEU A 190 35.28 -18.04 25.95
CA LEU A 190 34.92 -18.69 24.68
C LEU A 190 34.69 -20.21 24.80
N GLU A 191 35.16 -20.82 25.90
CA GLU A 191 35.10 -22.25 26.18
C GLU A 191 33.70 -22.74 26.61
N ASP A 192 32.82 -21.85 27.11
CA ASP A 192 31.46 -22.23 27.53
C ASP A 192 30.44 -22.32 26.38
N PHE A 193 30.79 -21.87 25.16
CA PHE A 193 29.91 -21.97 23.99
C PHE A 193 29.68 -23.42 23.52
N ALA A 194 30.53 -24.36 23.92
CA ALA A 194 30.35 -25.77 23.59
C ALA A 194 29.29 -26.47 24.46
N GLY A 195 28.87 -25.85 25.58
CA GLY A 195 27.93 -26.42 26.54
C GLY A 195 26.79 -25.49 26.98
N ALA A 196 26.74 -24.26 26.47
CA ALA A 196 25.74 -23.26 26.87
C ALA A 196 24.31 -23.73 26.58
N VAL A 197 23.51 -23.79 27.65
CA VAL A 197 22.08 -24.07 27.58
C VAL A 197 21.41 -22.99 26.71
N PRO A 198 20.56 -23.34 25.73
CA PRO A 198 19.94 -22.41 24.78
C PRO A 198 18.99 -21.35 25.41
N SER A 199 18.86 -21.32 26.73
CA SER A 199 18.03 -20.39 27.48
C SER A 199 18.80 -19.20 28.08
N SER A 200 20.14 -19.15 27.98
CA SER A 200 20.88 -17.99 28.49
C SER A 200 20.71 -16.78 27.56
N PRO A 201 20.37 -15.60 28.08
CA PRO A 201 20.08 -14.46 27.22
C PRO A 201 21.34 -13.83 26.59
N ALA A 202 22.52 -14.10 27.15
CA ALA A 202 23.81 -13.81 26.52
C ALA A 202 24.04 -14.62 25.23
N TYR A 203 23.66 -15.90 25.21
CA TYR A 203 23.68 -16.72 23.99
C TYR A 203 22.69 -16.18 22.95
N ALA A 204 21.50 -15.73 23.39
CA ALA A 204 20.52 -15.13 22.50
C ALA A 204 21.06 -13.86 21.81
N CYS A 205 21.79 -13.00 22.51
CA CYS A 205 22.41 -11.81 21.89
C CYS A 205 23.63 -12.14 21.02
N ALA A 206 24.42 -13.16 21.36
CA ALA A 206 25.57 -13.59 20.55
C ALA A 206 25.15 -14.29 19.25
N VAL A 207 24.03 -15.03 19.26
CA VAL A 207 23.53 -15.78 18.10
C VAL A 207 22.50 -14.98 17.30
N PHE A 208 21.62 -14.22 17.97
CA PHE A 208 20.57 -13.39 17.36
C PHE A 208 20.90 -11.89 17.43
N TYR A 209 22.17 -11.51 17.22
CA TYR A 209 22.51 -10.10 17.07
C TYR A 209 21.76 -9.49 15.86
N PRO A 210 21.38 -8.21 15.92
CA PRO A 210 20.69 -7.55 14.83
C PRO A 210 21.54 -7.63 13.54
N GLY A 211 21.00 -8.29 12.52
CA GLY A 211 21.67 -8.51 11.23
C GLY A 211 22.17 -9.94 10.99
N SER A 212 22.22 -10.80 12.01
CA SER A 212 22.60 -12.23 11.90
C SER A 212 21.44 -13.11 11.43
N HIS A 213 20.81 -12.74 10.31
CA HIS A 213 19.72 -13.54 9.74
C HIS A 213 20.24 -14.27 8.51
N THR A 214 20.09 -15.60 8.48
CA THR A 214 20.41 -16.42 7.30
C THR A 214 19.59 -16.01 6.07
N THR A 215 18.44 -15.38 6.28
CA THR A 215 17.56 -14.82 5.25
C THR A 215 17.98 -13.43 4.76
N PHE A 216 18.95 -12.77 5.41
CA PHE A 216 19.41 -11.43 5.03
C PHE A 216 19.77 -11.27 3.55
N PRO A 217 20.56 -12.15 2.90
CA PRO A 217 20.89 -11.96 1.49
C PRO A 217 19.65 -12.01 0.59
N PHE A 218 18.65 -12.85 0.93
CA PHE A 218 17.39 -12.93 0.21
C PHE A 218 16.53 -11.68 0.40
N GLU A 219 16.40 -11.20 1.64
CA GLU A 219 15.67 -9.97 1.96
C GLU A 219 16.30 -8.73 1.31
N PHE A 220 17.63 -8.62 1.39
CA PHE A 220 18.38 -7.55 0.73
C PHE A 220 18.18 -7.59 -0.79
N PHE A 221 18.22 -8.77 -1.38
CA PHE A 221 17.96 -8.96 -2.81
C PHE A 221 16.55 -8.47 -3.20
N LEU A 222 15.51 -8.88 -2.45
CA LEU A 222 14.13 -8.43 -2.69
C LEU A 222 13.99 -6.91 -2.55
N PHE A 223 14.67 -6.32 -1.56
CA PHE A 223 14.70 -4.87 -1.37
C PHE A 223 15.30 -4.13 -2.57
N VAL A 224 16.40 -4.66 -3.15
CA VAL A 224 17.01 -4.10 -4.36
C VAL A 224 16.06 -4.19 -5.55
N VAL A 225 15.44 -5.35 -5.79
CA VAL A 225 14.45 -5.52 -6.87
C VAL A 225 13.28 -4.55 -6.72
N ARG A 226 12.74 -4.42 -5.51
CA ARG A 226 11.66 -3.47 -5.23
C ARG A 226 12.10 -2.03 -5.53
N SER A 227 13.31 -1.66 -5.12
CA SER A 227 13.86 -0.32 -5.34
C SER A 227 13.99 -0.03 -6.84
N LEU A 228 14.51 -0.98 -7.62
CA LEU A 228 14.61 -0.85 -9.08
C LEU A 228 13.24 -0.72 -9.75
N LEU A 229 12.24 -1.49 -9.30
CA LEU A 229 10.86 -1.37 -9.81
C LEU A 229 10.27 0.01 -9.54
N LEU A 230 10.50 0.59 -8.37
CA LEU A 230 10.03 1.94 -8.03
C LEU A 230 10.72 3.01 -8.88
N TRP A 231 12.03 2.89 -9.10
CA TRP A 231 12.74 3.79 -10.01
C TRP A 231 12.25 3.65 -11.44
N GLY A 232 12.02 2.42 -11.91
CA GLY A 232 11.43 2.16 -13.23
C GLY A 232 10.05 2.79 -13.38
N ALA A 233 9.18 2.65 -12.37
CA ALA A 233 7.87 3.30 -12.31
C ALA A 233 7.98 4.82 -12.36
N PHE A 234 8.94 5.42 -11.64
CA PHE A 234 9.14 6.87 -11.65
C PHE A 234 9.63 7.39 -13.00
N VAL A 235 10.56 6.68 -13.65
CA VAL A 235 11.04 7.02 -14.99
C VAL A 235 9.91 6.90 -16.02
N LEU A 236 9.07 5.88 -15.89
CA LEU A 236 7.91 5.68 -16.76
C LEU A 236 6.90 6.83 -16.60
N LEU A 237 6.62 7.24 -15.37
CA LEU A 237 5.73 8.36 -15.07
C LEU A 237 6.24 9.65 -15.69
N TRP A 238 7.54 9.93 -15.55
CA TRP A 238 8.17 11.12 -16.14
C TRP A 238 8.03 11.19 -17.67
N HIS A 239 7.99 10.05 -18.36
CA HIS A 239 7.90 9.98 -19.81
C HIS A 239 6.48 9.67 -20.32
N TYR A 240 5.47 9.66 -19.45
CA TYR A 240 4.12 9.24 -19.81
C TYR A 240 3.53 10.10 -20.94
N ASP A 241 3.58 11.43 -20.83
CA ASP A 241 3.08 12.37 -21.85
C ASP A 241 3.73 12.19 -23.23
N ALA A 242 5.00 11.77 -23.26
CA ALA A 242 5.74 11.55 -24.49
C ALA A 242 5.36 10.21 -25.14
N LEU A 243 4.99 9.21 -24.33
CA LEU A 243 4.54 7.90 -24.76
C LEU A 243 3.10 7.95 -25.27
N GLU A 244 2.22 8.68 -24.57
CA GLU A 244 0.83 8.89 -24.95
C GLU A 244 0.75 9.61 -26.31
N ARG A 245 1.53 10.67 -26.49
CA ARG A 245 1.60 11.41 -27.78
C ARG A 245 2.07 10.57 -28.97
N ARG A 246 2.78 9.47 -28.73
CA ARG A 246 3.24 8.55 -29.78
C ARG A 246 2.26 7.40 -30.04
N GLY A 247 1.12 7.34 -29.34
CA GLY A 247 0.16 6.23 -29.43
C GLY A 247 0.78 4.88 -29.05
N LEU A 248 1.89 4.89 -28.33
CA LEU A 248 2.73 3.72 -28.08
C LEU A 248 2.36 3.09 -26.72
N HIS A 249 1.10 2.68 -26.60
CA HIS A 249 0.56 2.06 -25.38
C HIS A 249 1.26 0.74 -25.00
N TRP A 250 2.05 0.14 -25.90
CA TRP A 250 2.81 -1.11 -25.72
C TRP A 250 4.27 -0.90 -25.25
N LEU A 251 4.78 0.33 -25.28
CA LEU A 251 6.15 0.61 -24.84
C LEU A 251 6.35 0.55 -23.31
N PRO A 252 5.38 1.00 -22.48
CA PRO A 252 5.44 0.84 -21.03
C PRO A 252 5.61 -0.63 -20.61
N THR A 253 4.90 -1.54 -21.27
CA THR A 253 4.95 -2.97 -20.96
C THR A 253 6.29 -3.60 -21.39
N THR A 254 6.86 -3.18 -22.52
CA THR A 254 8.17 -3.69 -22.97
C THR A 254 9.33 -3.13 -22.16
N ILE A 255 9.32 -1.86 -21.77
CA ILE A 255 10.34 -1.27 -20.89
C ILE A 255 10.21 -1.84 -19.48
N GLY A 256 8.99 -1.99 -18.95
CA GLY A 256 8.74 -2.67 -17.68
C GLY A 256 9.22 -4.12 -17.68
N LEU A 257 8.97 -4.87 -18.76
CA LEU A 257 9.48 -6.24 -18.95
C LEU A 257 11.00 -6.28 -19.10
N LEU A 258 11.62 -5.29 -19.74
CA LEU A 258 13.07 -5.19 -19.85
C LEU A 258 13.71 -4.86 -18.51
N VAL A 259 13.11 -3.98 -17.71
CA VAL A 259 13.57 -3.67 -16.35
C VAL A 259 13.36 -4.87 -15.43
N LEU A 260 12.21 -5.56 -15.51
CA LEU A 260 11.96 -6.80 -14.77
C LEU A 260 12.94 -7.91 -15.19
N SER A 261 13.20 -8.06 -16.48
CA SER A 261 14.18 -9.00 -17.04
C SER A 261 15.59 -8.67 -16.57
N TRP A 262 16.01 -7.40 -16.63
CA TRP A 262 17.31 -6.95 -16.14
C TRP A 262 17.46 -7.15 -14.64
N SER A 263 16.40 -6.89 -13.87
CA SER A 263 16.35 -7.17 -12.44
C SER A 263 16.49 -8.67 -12.16
N LEU A 264 15.82 -9.52 -12.96
CA LEU A 264 15.93 -10.97 -12.89
C LEU A 264 17.34 -11.48 -13.29
N TRP A 265 17.97 -10.86 -14.28
CA TRP A 265 19.32 -11.23 -14.72
C TRP A 265 20.37 -10.81 -13.71
N LEU A 266 20.26 -9.61 -13.14
CA LEU A 266 21.09 -9.17 -12.03
C LEU A 266 20.87 -10.06 -10.79
N ALA A 267 19.64 -10.52 -10.57
CA ALA A 267 19.30 -11.48 -9.52
C ALA A 267 20.01 -12.82 -9.70
N ILE A 268 19.91 -13.41 -10.89
CA ILE A 268 20.52 -14.70 -11.22
C ILE A 268 22.04 -14.56 -11.13
N PHE A 269 22.60 -13.47 -11.66
CA PHE A 269 24.03 -13.21 -11.58
C PHE A 269 24.51 -13.09 -10.13
N TRP A 270 23.76 -12.40 -9.28
CA TRP A 270 24.10 -12.24 -7.87
C TRP A 270 23.92 -13.54 -7.07
N LEU A 271 22.89 -14.34 -7.36
CA LEU A 271 22.70 -15.67 -6.79
C LEU A 271 23.83 -16.63 -7.16
N VAL A 272 24.29 -16.60 -8.42
CA VAL A 272 25.46 -17.38 -8.87
C VAL A 272 26.73 -16.89 -8.16
N ALA A 273 26.90 -15.58 -8.01
CA ALA A 273 28.04 -15.01 -7.28
C ALA A 273 28.05 -15.39 -5.78
N LEU A 274 26.87 -15.46 -5.13
CA LEU A 274 26.77 -15.88 -3.73
C LEU A 274 27.02 -17.38 -3.55
N ASN A 275 26.55 -18.21 -4.48
CA ASN A 275 26.78 -19.66 -4.44
C ASN A 275 28.28 -19.97 -4.64
N LEU A 276 28.97 -19.17 -5.45
CA LEU A 276 30.43 -19.23 -5.57
C LEU A 276 31.16 -18.78 -4.28
N TYR A 277 30.56 -17.88 -3.50
CA TYR A 277 31.14 -17.41 -2.23
C TYR A 277 30.89 -18.37 -1.05
N GLN A 278 29.84 -19.20 -1.12
CA GLN A 278 29.55 -20.23 -0.13
C GLN A 278 30.29 -21.55 -0.36
N VAL A 279 31.13 -21.68 -1.41
CA VAL A 279 32.06 -22.82 -1.49
C VAL A 279 33.02 -22.71 -0.30
N PRO A 280 32.97 -23.65 0.67
CA PRO A 280 33.84 -23.57 1.82
C PRO A 280 35.28 -23.62 1.31
N ARG A 281 36.08 -22.60 1.66
CA ARG A 281 37.54 -22.74 1.63
C ARG A 281 37.86 -23.95 2.51
N TRP A 282 38.07 -25.10 1.87
CA TRP A 282 38.63 -26.27 2.53
C TRP A 282 39.90 -25.81 3.25
N SER A 283 39.83 -25.81 4.57
CA SER A 283 40.96 -25.52 5.44
C SER A 283 42.01 -26.60 5.24
N ALA A 284 42.98 -26.29 4.38
CA ALA A 284 44.25 -26.99 4.37
C ALA A 284 45.02 -26.63 5.65
N SER A 285 44.72 -27.30 6.77
CA SER A 285 45.64 -27.43 7.91
C SER A 285 45.10 -28.37 8.99
N ALA A 286 45.60 -29.60 9.02
CA ALA A 286 45.98 -30.31 10.25
C ALA A 286 46.70 -31.63 9.90
N SER A 287 47.89 -31.52 9.33
CA SER A 287 48.92 -32.55 9.45
C SER A 287 50.11 -31.94 10.21
N ARG A 288 50.07 -32.09 11.54
CA ARG A 288 51.22 -32.34 12.41
C ARG A 288 50.77 -32.52 13.85
#